data_AF-A0A7S4ETD6-F1
#
_entry.id   AF-A0A7S4ETD6-F1
#
_cell.length_a   1.000
_cell.length_b   1.000
_cell.length_c   1.000
_cell.angle_alpha   90.00
_cell.angle_beta   90.00
_cell.angle_gamma   90.00
#
_symmetry.space_group_name_H-M   'P 1'
#
loop_
_entity.id
_entity.type
_entity.pdbx_description
1 polymer ?
#
loop_
_entity_poly.entity_id
_entity_poly.type
_entity_poly.pdbx_seq_one_letter_code
_entity_poly.pdbx_strand_id
1 'polypeptide(L)'
;MQTWNHRWKSMLKLQTAVLMLLCLVSGGTEIEYLSVNDEERMKHVFFSGNPYMVQCVAPSRSIKKNPSGALSEVITLASSALPSDCGLAILDCKEKLPSGKNSFERFKIDGSLDPPLFVVANGRPPKQVTPQALSKHMPNAALFPTTKQQAAALISLVIRAIEPKVAALSKTEQLQKYCVGRRLCAIILIHGAELRFKDSRVLQSLLKEYRTISFATINVDRYDLSLARRLPETPGLDVKAPRLILLRAAAVGGSTAEKGKRAQSKQLALTAKAHREEFALKPVRGFLNACLDGKLEMTPLQRMPTLAWRRSAGKSSGGPADDGAKSFGSNRRTRRSSGGERSTRPPPSKRARSSTSKTEGKPQSPEQRREAEVARRQRMVEEEEEYLRSMFESDGDGEDDLNYFEPGTADDDDDGVPDAEAVLDFDDEDEMFDSNDEADDFYGRQANGGEEESDEDSSYTASEEVRVQVQSDGSLEDES
;
A
#
# COMPACT_ATOMS: atom_id res chain seq x y z
N MET A 1 45.70 -18.14 38.19
CA MET A 1 45.54 -18.82 36.88
C MET A 1 44.16 -19.41 36.64
N GLN A 2 43.42 -19.93 37.64
CA GLN A 2 42.09 -20.53 37.40
C GLN A 2 40.98 -19.54 37.00
N THR A 3 41.04 -18.28 37.45
CA THR A 3 40.03 -17.24 37.11
C THR A 3 40.10 -16.76 35.66
N TRP A 4 41.25 -16.94 35.00
CA TRP A 4 41.46 -16.53 33.61
C TRP A 4 40.76 -17.48 32.61
N ASN A 5 40.80 -18.78 32.90
CA ASN A 5 40.09 -19.80 32.10
C ASN A 5 38.56 -19.62 32.13
N HIS A 6 38.00 -19.08 33.20
CA HIS A 6 36.55 -18.90 33.31
C HIS A 6 36.05 -17.71 32.48
N ARG A 7 36.81 -16.60 32.44
CA ARG A 7 36.45 -15.42 31.61
C ARG A 7 36.56 -15.73 30.12
N TRP A 8 37.56 -16.51 29.71
CA TRP A 8 37.75 -16.89 28.30
C TRP A 8 36.62 -17.81 27.80
N LYS A 9 36.19 -18.78 28.60
CA LYS A 9 35.05 -19.65 28.26
C LYS A 9 33.72 -18.89 28.18
N SER A 10 33.52 -17.88 29.02
CA SER A 10 32.30 -17.03 28.96
C SER A 10 32.30 -16.13 27.72
N MET A 11 33.44 -15.56 27.33
CA MET A 11 33.56 -14.77 26.11
C MET A 11 33.33 -15.61 24.85
N LEU A 12 33.86 -16.83 24.79
CA LEU A 12 33.65 -17.72 23.65
C LEU A 12 32.17 -18.11 23.49
N LYS A 13 31.46 -18.36 24.59
CA LYS A 13 30.01 -18.62 24.57
C LYS A 13 29.20 -17.42 24.08
N LEU A 14 29.57 -16.21 24.50
CA LEU A 14 28.91 -14.97 24.05
C LEU A 14 29.13 -14.74 22.55
N GLN A 15 30.37 -14.91 22.07
CA GLN A 15 30.68 -14.81 20.64
C GLN A 15 29.91 -15.83 19.80
N THR A 16 29.83 -17.09 20.23
CA THR A 16 29.05 -18.10 19.48
C THR A 16 27.55 -17.80 19.47
N ALA A 17 27.01 -17.21 20.54
CA ALA A 17 25.61 -16.82 20.60
C ALA A 17 25.31 -15.63 19.68
N VAL A 18 26.18 -14.61 19.65
CA VAL A 18 26.07 -13.46 18.75
C VAL A 18 26.22 -13.90 17.30
N LEU A 19 27.17 -14.78 16.98
CA LEU A 19 27.36 -15.29 15.62
C LEU A 19 26.16 -16.13 15.14
N MET A 20 25.59 -16.98 16.02
CA MET A 20 24.37 -17.73 15.73
C MET A 20 23.15 -16.83 15.57
N LEU A 21 23.04 -15.75 16.35
CA LEU A 21 21.97 -14.76 16.22
C LEU A 21 22.10 -13.99 14.89
N LEU A 22 23.32 -13.59 14.50
CA LEU A 22 23.58 -12.94 13.21
C LEU A 22 23.28 -13.86 12.01
N CYS A 23 23.60 -15.16 12.10
CA CYS A 23 23.27 -16.11 11.05
C CYS A 23 21.76 -16.35 10.89
N LEU A 24 20.97 -16.23 11.97
CA LEU A 24 19.51 -16.35 11.91
C LEU A 24 18.83 -15.12 11.28
N VAL A 25 19.52 -13.97 11.22
CA VAL A 25 19.01 -12.73 10.60
C VAL A 25 19.35 -12.65 9.10
N SER A 26 20.16 -13.59 8.57
CA SER A 26 20.43 -13.72 7.14
C SER A 26 19.25 -14.39 6.41
N GLY A 27 18.03 -13.90 6.64
CA GLY A 27 16.81 -14.31 5.94
C GLY A 27 16.79 -13.71 4.55
N GLY A 28 17.63 -14.23 3.65
CA GLY A 28 17.49 -13.94 2.22
C GLY A 28 16.07 -14.28 1.78
N THR A 29 15.46 -13.41 0.99
CA THR A 29 14.13 -13.66 0.42
C THR A 29 14.22 -14.85 -0.54
N GLU A 30 13.73 -16.02 -0.10
CA GLU A 30 13.74 -17.22 -0.92
C GLU A 30 12.84 -16.99 -2.15
N ILE A 31 13.40 -17.24 -3.34
CA ILE A 31 12.71 -17.05 -4.61
C ILE A 31 11.94 -18.33 -4.92
N GLU A 32 10.62 -18.28 -4.80
CA GLU A 32 9.73 -19.42 -5.01
C GLU A 32 9.19 -19.46 -6.45
N TYR A 33 9.30 -20.60 -7.14
CA TYR A 33 8.61 -20.81 -8.41
C TYR A 33 7.19 -21.35 -8.16
N LEU A 34 6.18 -20.57 -8.54
CA LEU A 34 4.77 -20.93 -8.36
C LEU A 34 4.26 -21.72 -9.57
N SER A 35 3.98 -22.99 -9.35
CA SER A 35 3.29 -23.82 -10.35
C SER A 35 1.78 -23.59 -10.28
N VAL A 36 1.13 -23.41 -11.43
CA VAL A 36 -0.33 -23.28 -11.52
C VAL A 36 -1.07 -24.54 -11.06
N ASN A 37 -0.40 -25.70 -11.08
CA ASN A 37 -0.96 -26.96 -10.60
C ASN A 37 -1.00 -27.05 -9.07
N ASP A 38 -0.22 -26.23 -8.36
CA ASP A 38 -0.25 -26.16 -6.90
C ASP A 38 -1.26 -25.11 -6.44
N GLU A 39 -2.53 -25.55 -6.36
CA GLU A 39 -3.61 -24.66 -5.95
C GLU A 39 -3.44 -24.09 -4.54
N GLU A 40 -2.84 -24.86 -3.63
CA GLU A 40 -2.68 -24.45 -2.23
C GLU A 40 -1.65 -23.33 -2.13
N ARG A 41 -0.52 -23.47 -2.81
CA ARG A 41 0.50 -22.41 -2.89
C ARG A 41 -0.01 -21.17 -3.60
N MET A 42 -0.75 -21.33 -4.69
CA MET A 42 -1.41 -20.21 -5.35
C MET A 42 -2.42 -19.52 -4.43
N LYS A 43 -3.24 -20.29 -3.70
CA LYS A 43 -4.17 -19.72 -2.71
C LYS A 43 -3.43 -18.99 -1.60
N HIS A 44 -2.31 -19.53 -1.14
CA HIS A 44 -1.47 -18.91 -0.15
C HIS A 44 -0.92 -17.57 -0.65
N VAL A 45 -0.24 -17.53 -1.79
CA VAL A 45 0.36 -16.29 -2.31
C VAL A 45 -0.70 -15.22 -2.59
N PHE A 46 -1.83 -15.60 -3.20
CA PHE A 46 -2.82 -14.62 -3.64
C PHE A 46 -3.84 -14.20 -2.57
N PHE A 47 -4.07 -15.03 -1.54
CA PHE A 47 -5.16 -14.80 -0.57
C PHE A 47 -4.76 -14.93 0.91
N SER A 48 -3.53 -15.33 1.25
CA SER A 48 -3.08 -15.37 2.66
C SER A 48 -2.95 -13.99 3.29
N GLY A 49 -2.81 -12.95 2.47
CA GLY A 49 -2.51 -11.59 2.89
C GLY A 49 -1.04 -11.34 3.19
N ASN A 50 -0.19 -12.38 3.17
CA ASN A 50 1.26 -12.21 3.23
C ASN A 50 1.75 -11.45 1.98
N PRO A 51 2.75 -10.57 2.14
CA PRO A 51 3.25 -9.79 1.04
C PRO A 51 4.12 -10.66 0.12
N TYR A 52 3.81 -10.61 -1.17
CA TYR A 52 4.60 -11.24 -2.22
C TYR A 52 4.79 -10.26 -3.38
N MET A 53 6.01 -10.23 -3.91
CA MET A 53 6.28 -9.64 -5.21
C MET A 53 6.38 -10.76 -6.24
N VAL A 54 5.56 -10.69 -7.29
CA VAL A 54 5.44 -11.76 -8.28
C VAL A 54 5.85 -11.25 -9.66
N GLN A 55 6.86 -11.89 -10.24
CA GLN A 55 7.28 -11.63 -11.62
C GLN A 55 6.67 -12.69 -12.56
N CYS A 56 5.98 -12.22 -13.59
CA CYS A 56 5.52 -13.08 -14.67
C CYS A 56 6.71 -13.43 -15.59
N VAL A 57 6.99 -14.71 -15.77
CA VAL A 57 8.04 -15.16 -16.69
C VAL A 57 7.50 -16.31 -17.55
N ALA A 58 7.83 -16.31 -18.84
CA ALA A 58 7.48 -17.41 -19.74
C ALA A 58 8.13 -18.72 -19.27
N PRO A 59 7.45 -19.87 -19.41
CA PRO A 59 7.95 -21.13 -18.89
C PRO A 59 9.21 -21.54 -19.66
N SER A 60 10.34 -21.64 -18.97
CA SER A 60 11.58 -22.20 -19.51
C SER A 60 12.08 -23.33 -18.60
N ARG A 61 12.65 -24.38 -19.21
CA ARG A 61 13.19 -25.54 -18.48
C ARG A 61 14.24 -25.12 -17.44
N SER A 62 14.95 -24.03 -17.69
CA SER A 62 15.98 -23.49 -16.81
C SER A 62 15.41 -22.88 -15.52
N ILE A 63 14.21 -22.28 -15.59
CA ILE A 63 13.58 -21.58 -14.45
C ILE A 63 13.23 -22.57 -13.35
N LYS A 64 12.76 -23.77 -13.71
CA LYS A 64 12.43 -24.82 -12.74
C LYS A 64 13.65 -25.33 -11.96
N LYS A 65 14.85 -25.22 -12.54
CA LYS A 65 16.10 -25.68 -11.90
C LYS A 65 16.79 -24.55 -11.13
N ASN A 66 16.72 -23.32 -11.64
CA ASN A 66 17.34 -22.17 -11.03
C ASN A 66 16.42 -20.93 -11.22
N PRO A 67 15.50 -20.69 -10.28
CA PRO A 67 14.55 -19.58 -10.39
C PRO A 67 15.26 -18.22 -10.31
N SER A 68 16.36 -18.11 -9.56
CA SER A 68 17.13 -16.87 -9.40
C SER A 68 17.68 -16.33 -10.72
N GLY A 69 18.01 -17.22 -11.68
CA GLY A 69 18.50 -16.80 -12.99
C GLY A 69 17.42 -16.20 -13.92
N ALA A 70 16.16 -16.24 -13.52
CA ALA A 70 15.03 -15.73 -14.31
C ALA A 70 14.52 -14.37 -13.84
N LEU A 71 15.00 -13.88 -12.69
CA LEU A 71 14.64 -12.57 -12.17
C LEU A 71 15.31 -11.46 -12.99
N SER A 72 14.62 -10.33 -13.12
CA SER A 72 15.26 -9.14 -13.69
C SER A 72 16.36 -8.64 -12.75
N GLU A 73 17.40 -8.02 -13.30
CA GLU A 73 18.50 -7.45 -12.52
C GLU A 73 18.00 -6.48 -11.44
N VAL A 74 16.98 -5.68 -11.77
CA VAL A 74 16.33 -4.74 -10.85
C VAL A 74 15.69 -5.45 -9.65
N ILE A 75 15.01 -6.58 -9.88
CA ILE A 75 14.39 -7.36 -8.81
C ILE A 75 15.46 -8.05 -7.95
N THR A 76 16.51 -8.59 -8.58
CA THR A 76 17.63 -9.19 -7.87
C THR A 76 18.31 -8.16 -6.95
N LEU A 77 18.53 -6.93 -7.44
CA LEU A 77 19.06 -5.83 -6.62
C LEU A 77 18.08 -5.41 -5.52
N ALA A 78 16.77 -5.38 -5.80
CA ALA A 78 15.77 -5.02 -4.81
C ALA A 78 15.62 -6.09 -3.71
N SER A 79 15.82 -7.37 -4.04
CA SER A 79 15.55 -8.51 -3.16
C SER A 79 16.28 -8.47 -1.82
N SER A 80 17.48 -7.89 -1.78
CA SER A 80 18.31 -7.78 -0.58
C SER A 80 17.86 -6.67 0.38
N ALA A 81 17.11 -5.69 -0.11
CA ALA A 81 16.61 -4.55 0.67
C ALA A 81 15.10 -4.61 0.91
N LEU A 82 14.41 -5.62 0.38
CA LEU A 82 13.01 -5.85 0.70
C LEU A 82 12.89 -6.38 2.13
N PRO A 83 11.78 -6.03 2.83
CA PRO A 83 11.48 -6.60 4.14
C PRO A 83 11.49 -8.13 4.11
N SER A 84 12.04 -8.75 5.15
CA SER A 84 12.24 -10.20 5.21
C SER A 84 10.94 -11.01 5.18
N ASP A 85 9.80 -10.37 5.45
CA ASP A 85 8.48 -10.97 5.37
C ASP A 85 7.84 -10.87 3.97
N CYS A 86 8.48 -10.18 3.02
CA CYS A 86 8.06 -10.07 1.64
C CYS A 86 8.66 -11.20 0.79
N GLY A 87 7.83 -12.16 0.39
CA GLY A 87 8.26 -13.26 -0.46
C GLY A 87 8.48 -12.84 -1.91
N LEU A 88 9.40 -13.49 -2.60
CA LEU A 88 9.60 -13.33 -4.04
C LEU A 88 9.07 -14.57 -4.76
N ALA A 89 8.28 -14.35 -5.80
CA ALA A 89 7.69 -15.43 -6.55
C ALA A 89 7.80 -15.23 -8.07
N ILE A 90 7.96 -16.34 -8.78
CA ILE A 90 7.94 -16.37 -10.25
C ILE A 90 6.74 -17.21 -10.69
N LEU A 91 5.95 -16.69 -11.62
CA LEU A 91 4.72 -17.34 -12.09
C LEU A 91 4.64 -17.32 -13.62
N ASP A 92 4.18 -18.41 -14.22
CA ASP A 92 3.73 -18.38 -15.61
C ASP A 92 2.32 -17.77 -15.68
N CYS A 93 2.25 -16.49 -16.02
CA CYS A 93 0.99 -15.75 -16.07
C CYS A 93 0.13 -16.07 -17.31
N LYS A 94 0.69 -16.77 -18.31
CA LYS A 94 -0.04 -17.20 -19.52
C LYS A 94 -0.72 -18.55 -19.32
N GLU A 95 -0.23 -19.36 -18.38
CA GLU A 95 -0.85 -20.63 -18.02
C GLU A 95 -2.25 -20.42 -17.43
N LYS A 96 -3.19 -21.31 -17.79
CA LYS A 96 -4.59 -21.21 -17.35
C LYS A 96 -4.71 -21.70 -15.91
N LEU A 97 -5.23 -20.84 -15.04
CA LEU A 97 -5.57 -21.20 -13.66
C LEU A 97 -6.73 -22.21 -13.65
N PRO A 98 -6.98 -22.91 -12.52
CA PRO A 98 -8.13 -23.82 -12.38
C PRO A 98 -9.50 -23.18 -12.69
N SER A 99 -9.58 -21.84 -12.64
CA SER A 99 -10.75 -21.07 -13.08
C SER A 99 -10.96 -21.03 -14.61
N GLY A 100 -10.07 -21.62 -15.41
CA GLY A 100 -10.06 -21.58 -16.87
C GLY A 100 -9.50 -20.29 -17.49
N LYS A 101 -9.26 -19.26 -16.67
CA LYS A 101 -8.67 -17.97 -17.02
C LYS A 101 -7.19 -17.93 -16.68
N ASN A 102 -6.39 -17.20 -17.46
CA ASN A 102 -5.00 -16.90 -17.11
C ASN A 102 -4.91 -15.84 -16.00
N SER A 103 -3.71 -15.59 -15.48
CA SER A 103 -3.49 -14.61 -14.40
C SER A 103 -3.79 -13.18 -14.84
N PHE A 104 -3.51 -12.84 -16.10
CA PHE A 104 -3.81 -11.53 -16.68
C PHE A 104 -5.31 -11.21 -16.66
N GLU A 105 -6.13 -12.11 -17.18
CA GLU A 105 -7.59 -11.97 -17.23
C GLU A 105 -8.23 -12.02 -15.84
N ARG A 106 -7.73 -12.89 -14.95
CA ARG A 106 -8.31 -13.05 -13.61
C ARG A 106 -8.10 -11.81 -12.75
N PHE A 107 -6.92 -11.22 -12.82
CA PHE A 107 -6.53 -10.09 -11.95
C PHE A 107 -6.55 -8.74 -12.68
N LYS A 108 -6.92 -8.72 -13.96
CA LYS A 108 -6.89 -7.52 -14.82
C LYS A 108 -5.49 -6.88 -14.87
N ILE A 109 -4.47 -7.72 -14.99
CA ILE A 109 -3.08 -7.29 -15.15
C ILE A 109 -2.84 -7.06 -16.63
N ASP A 110 -2.23 -5.93 -16.97
CA ASP A 110 -1.85 -5.61 -18.34
C ASP A 110 -0.65 -6.47 -18.76
N GLY A 111 -0.85 -7.30 -19.79
CA GLY A 111 0.20 -8.15 -20.36
C GLY A 111 1.13 -7.43 -21.33
N SER A 112 0.93 -6.12 -21.59
CA SER A 112 1.77 -5.32 -22.48
C SER A 112 3.17 -5.02 -21.92
N LEU A 113 3.31 -5.03 -20.59
CA LEU A 113 4.59 -4.81 -19.91
C LEU A 113 5.40 -6.11 -19.89
N ASP A 114 6.69 -6.04 -20.22
CA ASP A 114 7.59 -7.20 -20.24
C ASP A 114 8.88 -6.92 -19.42
N PRO A 115 9.16 -7.68 -18.34
CA PRO A 115 8.28 -8.66 -17.71
C PRO A 115 7.16 -7.98 -16.89
N PRO A 116 5.93 -8.52 -16.87
CA PRO A 116 4.90 -8.02 -15.97
C PRO A 116 5.27 -8.31 -14.51
N LEU A 117 5.18 -7.29 -13.67
CA LEU A 117 5.49 -7.36 -12.23
C LEU A 117 4.29 -6.87 -11.43
N PHE A 118 3.93 -7.56 -10.36
CA PHE A 118 2.87 -7.12 -9.47
C PHE A 118 3.16 -7.47 -8.00
N VAL A 119 2.53 -6.71 -7.10
CA VAL A 119 2.62 -6.90 -5.65
C VAL A 119 1.29 -7.38 -5.13
N VAL A 120 1.31 -8.40 -4.27
CA VAL A 120 0.16 -8.92 -3.54
C VAL A 120 0.43 -8.72 -2.06
N ALA A 121 -0.48 -8.07 -1.33
CA ALA A 121 -0.33 -7.87 0.11
C ALA A 121 -1.68 -7.56 0.77
N ASN A 122 -1.77 -7.76 2.08
CA ASN A 122 -2.86 -7.25 2.93
C ASN A 122 -4.27 -7.70 2.49
N GLY A 123 -4.37 -8.91 1.92
CA GLY A 123 -5.62 -9.49 1.40
C GLY A 123 -6.25 -8.66 0.27
N ARG A 124 -5.47 -7.80 -0.39
CA ARG A 124 -5.89 -6.97 -1.52
C ARG A 124 -5.64 -7.73 -2.83
N PRO A 125 -6.42 -7.42 -3.89
CA PRO A 125 -6.12 -7.96 -5.21
C PRO A 125 -4.72 -7.51 -5.64
N PRO A 126 -4.04 -8.32 -6.49
CA PRO A 126 -2.73 -7.97 -7.04
C PRO A 126 -2.72 -6.57 -7.66
N LYS A 127 -1.70 -5.77 -7.32
CA LYS A 127 -1.48 -4.44 -7.91
C LYS A 127 -0.26 -4.50 -8.83
N GLN A 128 -0.47 -4.23 -10.10
CA GLN A 128 0.61 -4.19 -11.09
C GLN A 128 1.56 -3.02 -10.82
N VAL A 129 2.86 -3.28 -10.94
CA VAL A 129 3.90 -2.27 -10.90
C VAL A 129 4.03 -1.69 -12.30
N THR A 130 3.59 -0.46 -12.47
CA THR A 130 3.70 0.27 -13.74
C THR A 130 4.81 1.31 -13.64
N PRO A 131 5.40 1.76 -14.78
CA PRO A 131 6.37 2.85 -14.78
C PRO A 131 5.84 4.13 -14.10
N GLN A 132 4.55 4.42 -14.28
CA GLN A 132 3.86 5.55 -13.62
C GLN A 132 3.74 5.36 -12.10
N ALA A 133 3.56 4.13 -11.64
CA ALA A 133 3.54 3.85 -10.21
C ALA A 133 4.94 4.06 -9.61
N LEU A 134 6.00 3.60 -10.29
CA LEU A 134 7.38 3.80 -9.85
C LEU A 134 7.78 5.28 -9.79
N SER A 135 7.37 6.09 -10.79
CA SER A 135 7.72 7.52 -10.81
C SER A 135 7.14 8.31 -9.63
N LYS A 136 6.02 7.87 -9.03
CA LYS A 136 5.45 8.51 -7.84
C LYS A 136 6.30 8.33 -6.58
N HIS A 137 7.15 7.31 -6.56
CA HIS A 137 8.00 6.96 -5.41
C HIS A 137 9.40 7.58 -5.48
N MET A 138 9.71 8.31 -6.55
CA MET A 138 10.99 9.01 -6.77
C MET A 138 10.73 10.36 -7.46
N PRO A 139 10.76 11.49 -6.73
CA PRO A 139 10.36 12.80 -7.25
C PRO A 139 11.28 13.37 -8.35
N ASN A 140 12.48 12.80 -8.57
CA ASN A 140 13.44 13.23 -9.60
C ASN A 140 13.56 12.23 -10.78
N ALA A 141 12.50 11.47 -11.06
CA ALA A 141 12.49 10.43 -12.08
C ALA A 141 12.24 10.98 -13.49
N ALA A 142 13.21 11.68 -14.09
CA ALA A 142 13.33 11.73 -15.55
C ALA A 142 13.78 10.34 -16.06
N LEU A 143 12.92 9.34 -15.79
CA LEU A 143 12.93 7.93 -16.16
C LEU A 143 14.25 7.18 -15.89
N PHE A 144 14.50 6.92 -14.60
CA PHE A 144 15.37 5.87 -14.04
C PHE A 144 16.48 5.32 -14.96
N PRO A 145 17.55 6.09 -15.22
CA PRO A 145 18.64 5.65 -16.09
C PRO A 145 19.40 4.43 -15.56
N THR A 146 19.38 4.19 -14.24
CA THR A 146 20.17 3.12 -13.63
C THR A 146 19.29 2.04 -13.00
N THR A 147 19.75 0.78 -13.08
CA THR A 147 19.09 -0.38 -12.45
C THR A 147 18.95 -0.21 -10.95
N LYS A 148 19.92 0.45 -10.30
CA LYS A 148 19.88 0.80 -8.87
C LYS A 148 18.74 1.76 -8.51
N GLN A 149 18.53 2.82 -9.28
CA GLN A 149 17.42 3.76 -9.03
C GLN A 149 16.05 3.10 -9.26
N GLN A 150 15.94 2.21 -10.25
CA GLN A 150 14.73 1.41 -10.46
C GLN A 150 14.46 0.49 -9.27
N ALA A 151 15.51 -0.16 -8.75
CA ALA A 151 15.40 -1.03 -7.58
C ALA A 151 14.97 -0.24 -6.34
N ALA A 152 15.56 0.93 -6.08
CA ALA A 152 15.18 1.81 -4.97
C ALA A 152 13.70 2.25 -5.06
N ALA A 153 13.25 2.68 -6.25
CA ALA A 153 11.85 3.05 -6.48
C ALA A 153 10.90 1.85 -6.25
N LEU A 154 11.31 0.67 -6.71
CA LEU A 154 10.56 -0.57 -6.52
C LEU A 154 10.45 -0.93 -5.04
N ILE A 155 11.55 -0.86 -4.28
CA ILE A 155 11.58 -1.11 -2.83
C ILE A 155 10.60 -0.17 -2.12
N SER A 156 10.68 1.14 -2.38
CA SER A 156 9.78 2.14 -1.79
C SER A 156 8.31 1.86 -2.10
N LEU A 157 8.01 1.48 -3.36
CA LEU A 157 6.66 1.10 -3.77
C LEU A 157 6.17 -0.13 -3.03
N VAL A 158 7.01 -1.17 -2.92
CA VAL A 158 6.67 -2.42 -2.23
C VAL A 158 6.45 -2.14 -0.75
N ILE A 159 7.36 -1.43 -0.06
CA ILE A 159 7.23 -1.08 1.36
C ILE A 159 5.90 -0.37 1.63
N ARG A 160 5.54 0.65 0.85
CA ARG A 160 4.25 1.36 0.99
C ARG A 160 3.04 0.46 0.70
N ALA A 161 3.18 -0.52 -0.20
CA ALA A 161 2.11 -1.45 -0.55
C ALA A 161 1.88 -2.54 0.50
N ILE A 162 2.95 -3.02 1.15
CA ILE A 162 2.88 -4.04 2.19
C ILE A 162 2.49 -3.48 3.55
N GLU A 163 2.68 -2.18 3.78
CA GLU A 163 2.33 -1.54 5.04
C GLU A 163 0.82 -1.65 5.31
N PRO A 164 0.41 -2.31 6.41
CA PRO A 164 -1.00 -2.46 6.74
C PRO A 164 -1.57 -1.13 7.21
N LYS A 165 -2.62 -0.65 6.53
CA LYS A 165 -3.25 0.64 6.82
C LYS A 165 -4.51 0.46 7.66
N VAL A 166 -4.71 1.37 8.62
CA VAL A 166 -5.97 1.52 9.37
C VAL A 166 -6.76 2.67 8.76
N ALA A 167 -8.00 2.40 8.34
CA ALA A 167 -8.86 3.44 7.78
C ALA A 167 -9.63 4.19 8.88
N ALA A 168 -9.41 5.51 9.02
CA ALA A 168 -10.26 6.35 9.86
C ALA A 168 -11.57 6.67 9.11
N LEU A 169 -12.71 6.21 9.64
CA LEU A 169 -14.00 6.34 8.99
C LEU A 169 -14.75 7.57 9.51
N SER A 170 -15.10 8.46 8.59
CA SER A 170 -15.93 9.65 8.84
C SER A 170 -17.27 9.61 8.10
N LYS A 171 -17.35 8.87 6.99
CA LYS A 171 -18.53 8.79 6.12
C LYS A 171 -19.02 7.35 5.95
N THR A 172 -20.32 7.20 5.65
CA THR A 172 -20.91 5.89 5.34
C THR A 172 -20.30 5.25 4.09
N GLU A 173 -19.91 6.05 3.09
CA GLU A 173 -19.23 5.57 1.88
C GLU A 173 -17.87 4.94 2.19
N GLN A 174 -17.10 5.53 3.11
CA GLN A 174 -15.83 4.96 3.57
C GLN A 174 -16.05 3.64 4.30
N LEU A 175 -17.08 3.57 5.16
CA LEU A 175 -17.47 2.31 5.82
C LEU A 175 -17.82 1.23 4.78
N GLN A 176 -18.51 1.61 3.70
CA GLN A 176 -18.84 0.68 2.63
C GLN A 176 -17.60 0.22 1.86
N LYS A 177 -16.72 1.15 1.48
CA LYS A 177 -15.47 0.89 0.74
C LYS A 177 -14.49 0.01 1.54
N TYR A 178 -14.24 0.35 2.80
CA TYR A 178 -13.19 -0.27 3.61
C TYR A 178 -13.66 -1.49 4.42
N CYS A 179 -14.94 -1.56 4.81
CA CYS A 179 -15.45 -2.68 5.58
C CYS A 179 -16.43 -3.57 4.83
N VAL A 180 -17.50 -3.01 4.24
CA VAL A 180 -18.56 -3.82 3.62
C VAL A 180 -18.09 -4.51 2.33
N GLY A 181 -17.21 -3.85 1.56
CA GLY A 181 -16.59 -4.42 0.37
C GLY A 181 -15.53 -5.49 0.65
N ARG A 182 -15.20 -5.73 1.94
CA ARG A 182 -14.23 -6.72 2.37
C ARG A 182 -14.92 -7.91 3.03
N ARG A 183 -14.31 -9.09 2.94
CA ARG A 183 -14.86 -10.32 3.54
C ARG A 183 -14.94 -10.20 5.06
N LEU A 184 -13.91 -9.63 5.69
CA LEU A 184 -13.82 -9.38 7.13
C LEU A 184 -13.30 -7.96 7.37
N CYS A 185 -13.95 -7.23 8.29
CA CYS A 185 -13.49 -5.92 8.75
C CYS A 185 -13.59 -5.80 10.27
N ALA A 186 -12.51 -5.39 10.90
CA ALA A 186 -12.41 -5.05 12.31
C ALA A 186 -12.59 -3.54 12.49
N ILE A 187 -13.72 -3.13 13.06
CA ILE A 187 -14.02 -1.73 13.40
C ILE A 187 -13.68 -1.51 14.87
N ILE A 188 -12.80 -0.56 15.14
CA ILE A 188 -12.40 -0.14 16.48
C ILE A 188 -13.11 1.17 16.79
N LEU A 189 -14.00 1.12 17.76
CA LEU A 189 -14.67 2.28 18.31
C LEU A 189 -13.74 2.95 19.34
N ILE A 190 -13.40 4.21 19.09
CA ILE A 190 -12.50 4.99 19.93
C ILE A 190 -13.21 6.21 20.52
N HIS A 191 -12.76 6.62 21.70
CA HIS A 191 -13.11 7.89 22.32
C HIS A 191 -11.91 8.83 22.23
N GLY A 192 -12.11 10.08 21.82
CA GLY A 192 -11.05 11.03 21.49
C GLY A 192 -10.63 10.99 20.02
N ALA A 193 -9.69 11.87 19.65
CA ALA A 193 -9.20 11.99 18.27
C ALA A 193 -8.37 10.76 17.84
N GLU A 194 -7.59 10.20 18.77
CA GLU A 194 -6.60 9.16 18.49
C GLU A 194 -6.66 8.02 19.52
N LEU A 195 -6.08 6.87 19.14
CA LEU A 195 -5.89 5.74 20.05
C LEU A 195 -4.82 6.07 21.09
N ARG A 196 -5.01 5.60 22.33
CA ARG A 196 -3.97 5.69 23.35
C ARG A 196 -2.74 4.90 22.91
N PHE A 197 -1.55 5.33 23.31
CA PHE A 197 -0.27 4.71 22.92
C PHE A 197 -0.23 3.19 23.15
N LYS A 198 -0.72 2.72 24.30
CA LYS A 198 -0.83 1.27 24.62
C LYS A 198 -1.69 0.53 23.60
N ASP A 199 -2.84 1.08 23.25
CA ASP A 199 -3.81 0.47 22.33
C ASP A 199 -3.31 0.51 20.88
N SER A 200 -2.57 1.56 20.51
CA SER A 200 -1.91 1.68 19.21
C SER A 200 -0.88 0.57 19.00
N ARG A 201 -0.06 0.24 20.01
CA ARG A 201 0.89 -0.90 19.95
C ARG A 201 0.19 -2.24 19.78
N VAL A 202 -0.94 -2.44 20.46
CA VAL A 202 -1.77 -3.64 20.30
C VAL A 202 -2.31 -3.71 18.87
N LEU A 203 -2.86 -2.60 18.36
CA LEU A 203 -3.36 -2.52 16.99
C LEU A 203 -2.27 -2.81 15.95
N GLN A 204 -1.09 -2.20 16.08
CA GLN A 204 0.04 -2.44 15.17
C GLN A 204 0.47 -3.91 15.14
N SER A 205 0.45 -4.58 16.30
CA SER A 205 0.73 -6.02 16.38
C SER A 205 -0.34 -6.83 15.64
N LEU A 206 -1.62 -6.47 15.81
CA LEU A 206 -2.74 -7.13 15.14
C LEU A 206 -2.74 -6.90 13.62
N LEU A 207 -2.34 -5.71 13.15
CA LEU A 207 -2.23 -5.39 11.73
C LEU A 207 -1.21 -6.29 11.02
N LYS A 208 -0.07 -6.55 11.67
CA LYS A 208 0.98 -7.43 11.14
C LYS A 208 0.54 -8.90 11.14
N GLU A 209 -0.18 -9.34 12.18
CA GLU A 209 -0.62 -10.73 12.33
C GLU A 209 -1.84 -11.06 11.45
N TYR A 210 -2.78 -10.12 11.29
CA TYR A 210 -4.07 -10.35 10.62
C TYR A 210 -4.22 -9.56 9.33
N ARG A 211 -3.26 -9.72 8.41
CA ARG A 211 -3.21 -9.00 7.13
C ARG A 211 -4.43 -9.17 6.22
N THR A 212 -5.22 -10.24 6.39
CA THR A 212 -6.46 -10.46 5.61
C THR A 212 -7.67 -9.69 6.15
N ILE A 213 -7.60 -9.17 7.37
CA ILE A 213 -8.67 -8.42 8.02
C ILE A 213 -8.43 -6.93 7.76
N SER A 214 -9.44 -6.25 7.23
CA SER A 214 -9.39 -4.79 7.10
C SER A 214 -9.63 -4.16 8.47
N PHE A 215 -8.77 -3.23 8.90
CA PHE A 215 -8.95 -2.52 10.17
C PHE A 215 -9.41 -1.09 9.91
N ALA A 216 -10.38 -0.65 10.70
CA ALA A 216 -10.93 0.69 10.62
C ALA A 216 -11.19 1.26 12.02
N THR A 217 -11.05 2.57 12.18
CA THR A 217 -11.34 3.28 13.42
C THR A 217 -12.52 4.23 13.24
N ILE A 218 -13.36 4.34 14.27
CA ILE A 218 -14.49 5.26 14.33
C ILE A 218 -14.45 6.00 15.66
N ASN A 219 -14.40 7.32 15.61
CA ASN A 219 -14.55 8.17 16.78
C ASN A 219 -16.04 8.25 17.19
N VAL A 220 -16.38 7.64 18.32
CA VAL A 220 -17.76 7.55 18.85
C VAL A 220 -18.26 8.89 19.41
N ASP A 221 -17.35 9.81 19.75
CA ASP A 221 -17.72 11.13 20.24
C ASP A 221 -18.22 12.02 19.10
N ARG A 222 -17.67 11.85 17.90
CA ARG A 222 -18.04 12.60 16.69
C ARG A 222 -19.12 11.92 15.85
N TYR A 223 -19.16 10.59 15.82
CA TYR A 223 -20.04 9.83 14.92
C TYR A 223 -20.89 8.82 15.69
N ASP A 224 -22.16 8.69 15.29
CA ASP A 224 -23.06 7.65 15.76
C ASP A 224 -23.09 6.50 14.75
N LEU A 225 -22.54 5.36 15.14
CA LEU A 225 -22.61 4.12 14.38
C LEU A 225 -23.89 3.38 14.75
N SER A 226 -24.74 3.11 13.77
CA SER A 226 -26.01 2.36 13.96
C SER A 226 -25.87 1.01 14.69
N LEU A 227 -24.69 0.36 14.60
CA LEU A 227 -24.37 -0.87 15.30
C LEU A 227 -23.97 -0.68 16.76
N ALA A 228 -23.45 0.49 17.14
CA ALA A 228 -22.98 0.77 18.49
C ALA A 228 -24.10 0.60 19.53
N ARG A 229 -25.33 0.96 19.17
CA ARG A 229 -26.53 0.82 20.02
C ARG A 229 -26.94 -0.62 20.30
N ARG A 230 -26.42 -1.58 19.54
CA ARG A 230 -26.71 -3.02 19.69
C ARG A 230 -25.60 -3.75 20.44
N LEU A 231 -24.54 -3.06 20.82
CA LEU A 231 -23.45 -3.65 21.57
C LEU A 231 -23.91 -3.86 23.01
N PRO A 232 -23.66 -5.03 23.61
CA PRO A 232 -23.88 -5.21 25.03
C PRO A 232 -22.98 -4.25 25.81
N GLU A 233 -23.53 -3.61 26.82
CA GLU A 233 -22.72 -2.88 27.80
C GLU A 233 -21.89 -3.90 28.57
N THR A 234 -20.57 -3.70 28.62
CA THR A 234 -19.64 -4.53 29.37
C THR A 234 -19.46 -3.92 30.75
N PRO A 235 -20.15 -4.43 31.80
CA PRO A 235 -20.04 -3.87 33.14
C PRO A 235 -18.58 -3.98 33.62
N GLY A 236 -18.03 -2.88 34.14
CA GLY A 236 -16.67 -2.83 34.68
C GLY A 236 -15.57 -2.48 33.68
N LEU A 237 -15.86 -2.35 32.39
CA LEU A 237 -14.90 -1.80 31.44
C LEU A 237 -14.97 -0.27 31.44
N ASP A 238 -13.80 0.39 31.44
CA ASP A 238 -13.72 1.85 31.32
C ASP A 238 -14.52 2.32 30.11
N VAL A 239 -15.41 3.29 30.30
CA VAL A 239 -16.30 3.80 29.24
C VAL A 239 -15.49 4.29 28.04
N LYS A 240 -14.27 4.78 28.31
CA LYS A 240 -13.33 5.30 27.32
C LYS A 240 -12.40 4.24 26.71
N ALA A 241 -12.51 2.97 27.08
CA ALA A 241 -11.70 1.91 26.49
C ALA A 241 -12.14 1.64 25.04
N PRO A 242 -11.21 1.38 24.10
CA PRO A 242 -11.56 1.03 22.73
C PRO A 242 -12.42 -0.23 22.68
N ARG A 243 -13.45 -0.25 21.82
CA ARG A 243 -14.31 -1.43 21.61
C ARG A 243 -14.16 -1.95 20.20
N LEU A 244 -13.94 -3.26 20.07
CA LEU A 244 -13.79 -3.91 18.76
C LEU A 244 -15.11 -4.54 18.31
N ILE A 245 -15.51 -4.24 17.07
CA ILE A 245 -16.61 -4.90 16.37
C ILE A 245 -16.06 -5.57 15.13
N LEU A 246 -16.36 -6.84 14.95
CA LEU A 246 -16.02 -7.56 13.73
C LEU A 246 -17.24 -7.63 12.82
N LEU A 247 -17.06 -7.22 11.58
CA LEU A 247 -18.02 -7.34 10.49
C LEU A 247 -17.55 -8.40 9.50
N ARG A 248 -18.49 -9.25 9.08
CA ARG A 248 -18.27 -10.22 8.02
C ARG A 248 -19.31 -10.03 6.93
N ALA A 249 -18.83 -9.81 5.71
CA ALA A 249 -19.66 -9.77 4.52
C ALA A 249 -19.59 -11.13 3.80
N ALA A 250 -20.76 -11.66 3.47
CA ALA A 250 -20.90 -12.85 2.63
C ALA A 250 -21.81 -12.52 1.45
N ALA A 251 -21.38 -12.91 0.25
CA ALA A 251 -22.28 -12.89 -0.90
C ALA A 251 -23.36 -13.95 -0.68
N VAL A 252 -24.64 -13.54 -0.62
CA VAL A 252 -25.75 -14.49 -0.54
C VAL A 252 -25.91 -15.10 -1.92
N GLY A 253 -25.37 -16.30 -2.09
CA GLY A 253 -25.42 -17.05 -3.34
C GLY A 253 -26.82 -17.57 -3.64
N GLY A 254 -27.73 -16.70 -4.05
CA GLY A 254 -28.94 -17.09 -4.78
C GLY A 254 -28.59 -17.39 -6.23
N SER A 255 -27.84 -18.46 -6.50
CA SER A 255 -27.41 -18.85 -7.84
C SER A 255 -28.43 -19.72 -8.59
N THR A 256 -29.72 -19.59 -8.30
CA THR A 256 -30.76 -19.99 -9.26
C THR A 256 -30.95 -18.84 -10.23
N ALA A 257 -30.00 -18.71 -11.14
CA ALA A 257 -30.07 -17.75 -12.24
C ALA A 257 -31.22 -18.15 -13.17
N GLU A 258 -32.43 -17.69 -12.88
CA GLU A 258 -33.47 -17.59 -13.89
C GLU A 258 -32.96 -16.61 -14.96
N LYS A 259 -32.52 -17.18 -16.09
CA LYS A 259 -32.11 -16.46 -17.29
C LYS A 259 -33.22 -15.49 -17.69
N GLY A 260 -33.00 -14.18 -17.52
CA GLY A 260 -33.81 -13.16 -18.20
C GLY A 260 -34.18 -11.92 -17.39
N LYS A 261 -33.91 -11.85 -16.08
CA LYS A 261 -34.23 -10.64 -15.29
C LYS A 261 -32.96 -9.83 -14.98
N ARG A 262 -33.04 -8.54 -15.32
CA ARG A 262 -32.03 -7.47 -15.13
C ARG A 262 -31.20 -7.67 -13.86
N ALA A 263 -29.89 -7.43 -13.96
CA ALA A 263 -28.90 -7.54 -12.89
C ALA A 263 -29.42 -6.97 -11.57
N GLN A 264 -30.04 -7.83 -10.74
CA GLN A 264 -30.41 -7.46 -9.39
C GLN A 264 -29.10 -7.27 -8.62
N SER A 265 -28.97 -6.13 -7.95
CA SER A 265 -27.82 -5.81 -7.12
C SER A 265 -27.54 -7.00 -6.19
N LYS A 266 -26.31 -7.52 -6.26
CA LYS A 266 -25.88 -8.67 -5.43
C LYS A 266 -26.16 -8.35 -3.97
N GLN A 267 -27.16 -9.00 -3.37
CA GLN A 267 -27.48 -8.80 -1.97
C GLN A 267 -26.33 -9.36 -1.11
N LEU A 268 -25.70 -8.49 -0.33
CA LEU A 268 -24.66 -8.84 0.62
C LEU A 268 -25.31 -9.13 1.99
N ALA A 269 -25.13 -10.34 2.51
CA ALA A 269 -25.45 -10.64 3.89
C ALA A 269 -24.32 -10.13 4.77
N LEU A 270 -24.67 -9.26 5.71
CA LEU A 270 -23.75 -8.75 6.70
C LEU A 270 -24.03 -9.42 8.04
N THR A 271 -22.98 -9.84 8.70
CA THR A 271 -23.03 -10.38 10.06
C THR A 271 -22.02 -9.64 10.92
N ALA A 272 -22.34 -9.45 12.21
CA ALA A 272 -21.51 -8.67 13.12
C ALA A 272 -21.37 -9.35 14.49
N LYS A 273 -20.23 -9.15 15.14
CA LYS A 273 -20.03 -9.52 16.55
C LYS A 273 -19.17 -8.48 17.26
N ALA A 274 -19.60 -8.11 18.46
CA ALA A 274 -18.82 -7.29 19.38
C ALA A 274 -17.84 -8.16 20.18
N HIS A 275 -16.60 -7.70 20.32
CA HIS A 275 -15.69 -8.18 21.35
C HIS A 275 -16.15 -7.65 22.72
N ARG A 276 -16.13 -8.50 23.76
CA ARG A 276 -16.66 -8.18 25.09
C ARG A 276 -15.58 -7.98 26.16
N GLU A 277 -14.35 -8.31 25.87
CA GLU A 277 -13.25 -8.23 26.84
C GLU A 277 -12.46 -6.92 26.66
N GLU A 278 -11.46 -6.69 27.52
CA GLU A 278 -10.54 -5.56 27.40
C GLU A 278 -9.80 -5.59 26.06
N PHE A 279 -9.53 -4.42 25.48
CA PHE A 279 -8.75 -4.28 24.25
C PHE A 279 -7.26 -4.55 24.50
N ALA A 280 -6.94 -5.81 24.78
CA ALA A 280 -5.59 -6.30 24.98
C ALA A 280 -5.25 -7.34 23.90
N LEU A 281 -3.95 -7.49 23.61
CA LEU A 281 -3.48 -8.34 22.51
C LEU A 281 -4.00 -9.79 22.59
N LYS A 282 -3.93 -10.42 23.78
CA LYS A 282 -4.34 -11.83 23.95
C LYS A 282 -5.85 -12.04 23.74
N PRO A 283 -6.76 -11.32 24.44
CA PRO A 283 -8.20 -11.39 24.21
C PRO A 283 -8.61 -11.13 22.76
N VAL A 284 -8.06 -10.06 22.16
CA VAL A 284 -8.42 -9.66 20.80
C VAL A 284 -7.94 -10.70 19.79
N ARG A 285 -6.71 -11.22 19.94
CA ARG A 285 -6.17 -12.30 19.11
C ARG A 285 -7.05 -13.55 19.19
N GLY A 286 -7.41 -13.99 20.40
CA GLY A 286 -8.31 -15.14 20.60
C GLY A 286 -9.66 -14.94 19.92
N PHE A 287 -10.22 -13.74 20.00
CA PHE A 287 -11.48 -13.37 19.35
C PHE A 287 -11.39 -13.37 17.81
N LEU A 288 -10.33 -12.81 17.24
CA LEU A 288 -10.11 -12.79 15.79
C LEU A 288 -9.89 -14.20 15.24
N ASN A 289 -9.08 -15.02 15.92
CA ASN A 289 -8.87 -16.43 15.56
C ASN A 289 -10.18 -17.24 15.60
N ALA A 290 -11.01 -17.07 16.64
CA ALA A 290 -12.30 -17.74 16.72
C ALA A 290 -13.24 -17.37 15.56
N CYS A 291 -13.13 -16.14 15.03
CA CYS A 291 -13.90 -15.74 13.85
C CYS A 291 -13.33 -16.31 12.55
N LEU A 292 -12.00 -16.31 12.37
CA LEU A 292 -11.35 -16.90 11.20
C LEU A 292 -11.63 -18.40 11.09
N ASP A 293 -11.64 -19.11 12.23
CA ASP A 293 -12.00 -20.52 12.35
C ASP A 293 -13.50 -20.79 12.11
N GLY A 294 -14.34 -19.74 12.05
CA GLY A 294 -15.79 -19.89 11.94
C GLY A 294 -16.48 -20.44 13.19
N LYS A 295 -15.78 -20.55 14.33
CA LYS A 295 -16.30 -21.02 15.62
C LYS A 295 -17.19 -19.97 16.31
N LEU A 296 -17.04 -18.71 15.93
CA LEU A 296 -17.78 -17.60 16.51
C LEU A 296 -19.14 -17.41 15.82
N GLU A 297 -20.23 -17.57 16.56
CA GLU A 297 -21.58 -17.27 16.07
C GLU A 297 -21.77 -15.77 15.86
N MET A 298 -21.86 -15.34 14.60
CA MET A 298 -22.04 -13.94 14.22
C MET A 298 -23.54 -13.60 14.10
N THR A 299 -23.95 -12.41 14.54
CA THR A 299 -25.36 -11.98 14.47
C THR A 299 -25.66 -11.40 13.08
N PRO A 300 -26.67 -11.90 12.33
CA PRO A 300 -27.04 -11.33 11.05
C PRO A 300 -27.62 -9.93 11.19
N LEU A 301 -27.21 -9.02 10.32
CA LEU A 301 -27.68 -7.65 10.24
C LEU A 301 -28.77 -7.54 9.18
N GLN A 302 -29.93 -7.03 9.60
CA GLN A 302 -31.09 -6.80 8.72
C GLN A 302 -30.92 -5.56 7.81
N ARG A 303 -30.04 -4.63 8.20
CA ARG A 303 -29.79 -3.38 7.49
C ARG A 303 -28.29 -3.11 7.42
N MET A 304 -27.88 -2.44 6.35
CA MET A 304 -26.50 -2.00 6.19
C MET A 304 -26.15 -1.00 7.31
N PRO A 305 -24.97 -1.12 7.95
CA PRO A 305 -24.56 -0.17 8.96
C PRO A 305 -24.35 1.20 8.34
N THR A 306 -24.93 2.21 8.97
CA THR A 306 -24.73 3.62 8.62
C THR A 306 -23.93 4.34 9.69
N LEU A 307 -23.17 5.33 9.25
CA LEU A 307 -22.41 6.26 10.08
C LEU A 307 -23.01 7.65 9.91
N ALA A 308 -23.55 8.21 11.00
CA ALA A 308 -24.11 9.55 11.02
C ALA A 308 -23.25 10.47 11.90
N TRP A 309 -23.12 11.74 11.53
CA TRP A 309 -22.52 12.73 12.42
C TRP A 309 -23.36 12.83 13.69
N ARG A 310 -22.74 12.64 14.86
CA ARG A 310 -23.41 12.88 16.12
C ARG A 310 -23.60 14.39 16.20
N ARG A 311 -24.86 14.84 16.11
CA ARG A 311 -25.20 16.19 16.55
C ARG A 311 -24.70 16.24 17.98
N SER A 312 -23.66 17.02 18.24
CA SER A 312 -23.27 17.31 19.61
C SER A 312 -24.58 17.61 20.31
N ALA A 313 -24.80 16.97 21.45
CA ALA A 313 -25.87 17.41 22.34
C ALA A 313 -25.44 18.81 22.77
N GLY A 314 -25.62 19.76 21.85
CA GLY A 314 -25.38 21.16 22.03
C GLY A 314 -26.30 21.42 23.18
N LYS A 315 -25.67 21.58 24.34
CA LYS A 315 -26.05 22.45 25.44
C LYS A 315 -27.36 23.08 25.01
N SER A 316 -28.47 22.41 25.31
CA SER A 316 -29.78 23.00 25.09
C SER A 316 -29.71 24.21 25.98
N SER A 317 -29.27 25.34 25.42
CA SER A 317 -29.42 26.64 26.02
C SER A 317 -30.90 26.67 26.28
N GLY A 318 -31.26 26.45 27.54
CA GLY A 318 -32.60 26.62 28.05
C GLY A 318 -32.92 28.09 27.87
N GLY A 319 -33.19 28.48 26.62
CA GLY A 319 -34.09 29.55 26.34
C GLY A 319 -35.39 29.10 26.99
N PRO A 320 -35.86 29.78 28.04
CA PRO A 320 -37.14 29.46 28.62
C PRO A 320 -38.17 29.45 27.50
N ALA A 321 -39.03 28.44 27.51
CA ALA A 321 -40.21 28.40 26.68
C ALA A 321 -41.02 29.66 26.99
N ASP A 322 -40.87 30.68 26.15
CA ASP A 322 -41.75 31.83 26.14
C ASP A 322 -43.00 31.38 25.38
N ASP A 323 -44.02 31.05 26.17
CA ASP A 323 -45.37 30.74 25.72
C ASP A 323 -45.97 31.98 25.05
N GLY A 324 -45.64 32.20 23.78
CA GLY A 324 -45.91 33.47 23.10
C GLY A 324 -46.46 33.36 21.68
N ALA A 325 -47.79 33.24 21.59
CA ALA A 325 -48.64 33.81 20.54
C ALA A 325 -48.60 33.24 19.10
N LYS A 326 -49.70 32.53 18.82
CA LYS A 326 -50.43 32.49 17.54
C LYS A 326 -50.28 33.78 16.71
N SER A 327 -49.79 33.69 15.48
CA SER A 327 -50.30 34.57 14.42
C SER A 327 -50.37 33.84 13.07
N PHE A 328 -51.60 33.82 12.56
CA PHE A 328 -51.97 33.53 11.19
C PHE A 328 -51.45 34.64 10.26
N GLY A 329 -51.13 34.30 9.00
CA GLY A 329 -51.08 35.29 7.92
C GLY A 329 -50.03 34.97 6.87
N SER A 330 -50.36 34.16 5.87
CA SER A 330 -50.77 34.63 4.53
C SER A 330 -49.63 35.10 3.62
N ASN A 331 -49.59 34.47 2.46
CA ASN A 331 -49.51 35.11 1.15
C ASN A 331 -48.20 35.82 0.72
N ARG A 332 -47.68 35.29 -0.40
CA ARG A 332 -47.75 35.94 -1.74
C ARG A 332 -46.48 36.66 -2.23
N ARG A 333 -46.18 36.31 -3.50
CA ARG A 333 -45.52 37.05 -4.59
C ARG A 333 -43.99 36.93 -4.76
N THR A 334 -43.64 36.17 -5.80
CA THR A 334 -43.02 36.63 -7.07
C THR A 334 -42.26 37.96 -7.08
N ARG A 335 -40.98 37.92 -7.48
CA ARG A 335 -40.26 38.82 -8.43
C ARG A 335 -38.80 38.34 -8.50
N ARG A 336 -38.25 37.85 -9.61
CA ARG A 336 -37.83 38.54 -10.86
C ARG A 336 -37.02 39.82 -10.61
N SER A 337 -35.68 39.71 -10.71
CA SER A 337 -34.71 40.72 -11.18
C SER A 337 -33.31 40.13 -10.99
N SER A 338 -32.62 39.69 -12.06
CA SER A 338 -31.80 40.48 -12.98
C SER A 338 -30.47 40.97 -12.38
N GLY A 339 -29.36 40.56 -13.01
CA GLY A 339 -28.19 41.39 -13.21
C GLY A 339 -27.23 41.53 -12.03
N GLY A 340 -26.03 40.99 -12.17
CA GLY A 340 -24.97 41.22 -11.20
C GLY A 340 -23.67 40.48 -11.52
N GLU A 341 -23.13 40.70 -12.72
CA GLU A 341 -21.70 40.49 -12.95
C GLU A 341 -20.89 41.33 -11.95
N ARG A 342 -20.06 40.68 -11.13
CA ARG A 342 -18.95 41.34 -10.46
C ARG A 342 -17.74 40.42 -10.40
N SER A 343 -16.95 40.58 -11.44
CA SER A 343 -15.51 40.32 -11.48
C SER A 343 -14.84 41.08 -10.33
N THR A 344 -14.26 40.35 -9.38
CA THR A 344 -13.26 40.88 -8.44
C THR A 344 -12.00 40.04 -8.58
N ARG A 345 -11.15 40.48 -9.51
CA ARG A 345 -9.73 40.13 -9.59
C ARG A 345 -9.02 40.67 -8.33
N PRO A 346 -8.25 39.86 -7.58
CA PRO A 346 -7.34 40.37 -6.57
C PRO A 346 -6.14 41.09 -7.25
N PRO A 347 -5.62 42.17 -6.65
CA PRO A 347 -4.49 42.94 -7.21
C PRO A 347 -3.16 42.17 -7.08
N PRO A 348 -2.22 42.33 -8.04
CA PRO A 348 -0.90 41.73 -7.95
C PRO A 348 -0.06 42.39 -6.84
N SER A 349 0.37 41.59 -5.87
CA SER A 349 1.31 42.00 -4.82
C SER A 349 2.67 42.31 -5.44
N LYS A 350 3.15 43.53 -5.21
CA LYS A 350 4.50 44.00 -5.53
C LYS A 350 5.52 43.20 -4.71
N ARG A 351 6.17 42.21 -5.32
CA ARG A 351 7.37 41.57 -4.75
C ARG A 351 8.53 42.55 -4.84
N ALA A 352 9.02 42.94 -3.68
CA ALA A 352 10.23 43.72 -3.50
C ALA A 352 11.42 42.98 -4.12
N ARG A 353 12.14 43.67 -5.01
CA ARG A 353 13.45 43.26 -5.51
C ARG A 353 14.44 43.35 -4.35
N SER A 354 14.84 42.20 -3.81
CA SER A 354 16.04 42.10 -2.97
C SER A 354 17.26 42.27 -3.88
N SER A 355 18.02 43.32 -3.62
CA SER A 355 19.31 43.64 -4.23
C SER A 355 20.34 42.59 -3.85
N THR A 356 20.55 41.59 -4.71
CA THR A 356 21.70 40.70 -4.61
C THR A 356 22.93 41.42 -5.17
N SER A 357 23.94 41.55 -4.32
CA SER A 357 25.23 42.18 -4.55
C SER A 357 25.88 41.75 -5.86
N LYS A 358 26.11 42.73 -6.73
CA LYS A 358 26.86 42.61 -7.98
C LYS A 358 28.36 42.55 -7.64
N THR A 359 28.86 41.36 -7.34
CA THR A 359 30.30 41.14 -7.18
C THR A 359 30.92 41.08 -8.58
N GLU A 360 31.64 42.12 -8.97
CA GLU A 360 32.34 42.23 -10.26
C GLU A 360 33.51 41.23 -10.31
N GLY A 361 33.22 40.01 -10.75
CA GLY A 361 34.23 39.00 -11.07
C GLY A 361 34.93 39.33 -12.39
N LYS A 362 36.26 39.39 -12.36
CA LYS A 362 37.12 39.47 -13.56
C LYS A 362 36.71 38.40 -14.59
N PRO A 363 36.81 38.68 -15.91
CA PRO A 363 36.48 37.70 -16.94
C PRO A 363 37.39 36.47 -16.82
N GLN A 364 36.84 35.37 -16.31
CA GLN A 364 37.50 34.07 -16.26
C GLN A 364 37.83 33.60 -17.68
N SER A 365 39.01 33.01 -17.86
CA SER A 365 39.40 32.43 -19.13
C SER A 365 38.42 31.30 -19.53
N PRO A 366 38.26 30.99 -20.82
CA PRO A 366 37.42 29.88 -21.28
C PRO A 366 37.78 28.54 -20.64
N GLU A 367 39.05 28.34 -20.29
CA GLU A 367 39.57 27.16 -19.63
C GLU A 367 39.10 27.07 -18.16
N GLN A 368 39.19 28.18 -17.42
CA GLN A 368 38.67 28.26 -16.05
C GLN A 368 37.15 28.03 -15.97
N ARG A 369 36.39 28.42 -17.00
CA ARG A 369 34.95 28.14 -17.08
C ARG A 369 34.65 26.65 -17.30
N ARG A 370 35.49 25.95 -18.08
CA ARG A 370 35.34 24.50 -18.29
C ARG A 370 35.67 23.72 -17.01
N GLU A 371 36.76 24.06 -16.33
CA GLU A 371 37.12 23.43 -15.06
C GLU A 371 36.08 23.69 -13.97
N ALA A 372 35.56 24.93 -13.86
CA ALA A 372 34.52 25.25 -12.91
C ALA A 372 33.21 24.49 -13.17
N GLU A 373 32.83 24.29 -14.44
CA GLU A 373 31.64 23.51 -14.80
C GLU A 373 31.84 22.01 -14.53
N VAL A 374 33.04 21.46 -14.77
CA VAL A 374 33.35 20.06 -14.40
C VAL A 374 33.31 19.87 -12.89
N ALA A 375 33.92 20.77 -12.12
CA ALA A 375 33.90 20.74 -10.66
C ALA A 375 32.49 20.93 -10.07
N ARG A 376 31.62 21.68 -10.76
CA ARG A 376 30.21 21.81 -10.39
C ARG A 376 29.44 20.50 -10.64
N ARG A 377 29.70 19.81 -11.76
CA ARG A 377 29.10 18.51 -12.04
C ARG A 377 29.57 17.42 -11.08
N GLN A 378 30.85 17.40 -10.74
CA GLN A 378 31.40 16.47 -9.76
C GLN A 378 30.76 16.66 -8.38
N ARG A 379 30.60 17.90 -7.91
CA ARG A 379 29.89 18.17 -6.64
C ARG A 379 28.44 17.70 -6.64
N MET A 380 27.70 17.89 -7.74
CA MET A 380 26.33 17.38 -7.81
C MET A 380 26.27 15.85 -7.77
N VAL A 381 27.25 15.15 -8.37
CA VAL A 381 27.33 13.69 -8.31
C VAL A 381 27.71 13.22 -6.91
N GLU A 382 28.64 13.89 -6.24
CA GLU A 382 29.05 13.54 -4.86
C GLU A 382 27.92 13.78 -3.84
N GLU A 383 27.20 14.89 -3.96
CA GLU A 383 26.01 15.17 -3.13
C GLU A 383 24.87 14.15 -3.41
N GLU A 384 24.71 13.71 -4.65
CA GLU A 384 23.74 12.65 -5.00
C GLU A 384 24.15 11.30 -4.40
N GLU A 385 25.44 10.93 -4.44
CA GLU A 385 25.95 9.71 -3.82
C GLU A 385 25.85 9.74 -2.29
N GLU A 386 26.11 10.88 -1.66
CA GLU A 386 25.94 11.06 -0.20
C GLU A 386 24.47 10.96 0.21
N TYR A 387 23.57 11.59 -0.56
CA TYR A 387 22.12 11.47 -0.33
C TYR A 387 21.66 10.01 -0.46
N LEU A 388 22.07 9.31 -1.53
CA LEU A 388 21.76 7.90 -1.71
C LEU A 388 22.34 7.04 -0.58
N ARG A 389 23.58 7.28 -0.17
CA ARG A 389 24.21 6.56 0.95
C ARG A 389 23.44 6.77 2.26
N SER A 390 23.07 8.03 2.59
CA SER A 390 22.30 8.32 3.81
C SER A 390 20.92 7.67 3.81
N MET A 391 20.27 7.54 2.65
CA MET A 391 18.97 6.87 2.51
C MET A 391 19.04 5.36 2.79
N PHE A 392 20.20 4.71 2.60
CA PHE A 392 20.39 3.28 2.91
C PHE A 392 21.05 3.04 4.27
N GLU A 393 21.83 3.99 4.80
CA GLU A 393 22.51 3.85 6.10
C GLU A 393 21.62 4.29 7.28
N SER A 394 20.57 5.09 7.07
CA SER A 394 19.71 5.60 8.16
C SER A 394 18.77 4.58 8.80
N ASP A 395 18.61 3.38 8.23
CA ASP A 395 17.72 2.34 8.76
C ASP A 395 18.47 1.16 9.42
N GLY A 396 19.81 1.25 9.55
CA GLY A 396 20.65 0.12 9.95
C GLY A 396 20.90 -0.07 11.45
N ASP A 397 21.04 0.99 12.23
CA ASP A 397 21.57 0.91 13.60
C ASP A 397 20.67 1.60 14.64
N GLY A 398 19.38 1.24 14.65
CA GLY A 398 18.53 1.43 15.82
C GLY A 398 18.84 0.42 16.92
N GLU A 399 20.11 0.31 17.33
CA GLU A 399 20.50 -0.44 18.53
C GLU A 399 20.07 0.37 19.76
N ASP A 400 19.01 -0.10 20.41
CA ASP A 400 18.89 -0.24 21.87
C ASP A 400 19.50 0.87 22.76
N ASP A 401 18.99 2.10 22.67
CA ASP A 401 19.05 3.04 23.80
C ASP A 401 17.81 2.88 24.70
N LEU A 402 17.62 1.66 25.22
CA LEU A 402 16.77 1.41 26.39
C LEU A 402 17.56 1.74 27.67
N ASN A 403 17.91 3.01 27.82
CA ASN A 403 18.48 3.53 29.04
C ASN A 403 17.38 3.71 30.10
N TYR A 404 17.30 2.71 30.98
CA TYR A 404 17.14 2.83 32.43
C TYR A 404 16.52 4.16 32.94
N PHE A 405 15.20 4.21 33.06
CA PHE A 405 14.51 5.29 33.78
C PHE A 405 14.53 4.99 35.28
N GLU A 406 15.47 5.59 36.02
CA GLU A 406 15.40 5.67 37.48
C GLU A 406 14.20 6.54 37.90
N PRO A 407 13.38 6.12 38.86
CA PRO A 407 12.28 6.93 39.36
C PRO A 407 12.84 7.97 40.34
N GLY A 408 13.16 9.16 39.81
CA GLY A 408 13.57 10.33 40.59
C GLY A 408 12.50 11.40 40.61
N THR A 409 11.83 11.49 41.78
CA THR A 409 11.35 12.72 42.47
C THR A 409 10.55 13.78 41.72
N ALA A 410 9.36 14.03 42.27
CA ALA A 410 8.57 15.24 42.09
C ALA A 410 9.40 16.51 42.34
N ASP A 411 9.27 17.50 41.47
CA ASP A 411 8.69 18.81 41.77
C ASP A 411 8.89 19.76 40.57
N ASP A 412 8.04 20.77 40.52
CA ASP A 412 8.12 22.04 39.79
C ASP A 412 7.43 22.18 38.42
N ASP A 413 6.42 23.04 38.51
CA ASP A 413 5.70 23.79 37.49
C ASP A 413 6.63 24.48 36.48
N ASP A 414 6.34 24.37 35.18
CA ASP A 414 6.65 25.47 34.26
C ASP A 414 5.74 25.46 33.01
N ASP A 415 5.19 26.65 32.76
CA ASP A 415 4.25 27.01 31.72
C ASP A 415 4.98 27.24 30.38
N GLY A 416 4.41 26.75 29.28
CA GLY A 416 4.71 27.32 27.95
C GLY A 416 4.81 26.33 26.81
N VAL A 417 3.67 25.88 26.29
CA VAL A 417 3.60 25.17 25.01
C VAL A 417 3.35 26.20 23.89
N PRO A 418 4.31 26.47 22.99
CA PRO A 418 4.00 27.17 21.76
C PRO A 418 3.30 26.23 20.78
N ASP A 419 2.14 26.69 20.36
CA ASP A 419 1.27 26.21 19.29
C ASP A 419 2.00 26.16 17.94
N ALA A 420 2.10 24.96 17.35
CA ALA A 420 2.63 24.76 16.01
C ALA A 420 2.00 23.52 15.35
N GLU A 421 0.69 23.57 15.12
CA GLU A 421 0.04 22.63 14.19
C GLU A 421 0.23 23.11 12.74
N ALA A 422 1.21 22.52 12.07
CA ALA A 422 1.26 22.44 10.61
C ALA A 422 0.98 20.99 10.20
N VAL A 423 -0.29 20.58 10.33
CA VAL A 423 -0.79 19.31 9.78
C VAL A 423 -0.87 19.49 8.26
N LEU A 424 0.12 18.95 7.55
CA LEU A 424 0.08 18.79 6.11
C LEU A 424 -0.85 17.63 5.77
N ASP A 425 -2.13 17.93 5.55
CA ASP A 425 -3.09 17.02 4.93
C ASP A 425 -2.64 16.76 3.48
N PHE A 426 -1.89 15.68 3.28
CA PHE A 426 -1.72 15.07 1.95
C PHE A 426 -3.02 14.30 1.64
N ASP A 427 -3.96 14.99 1.01
CA ASP A 427 -5.08 14.36 0.31
C ASP A 427 -4.51 13.43 -0.78
N ASP A 428 -4.38 12.15 -0.47
CA ASP A 428 -4.17 11.06 -1.43
C ASP A 428 -5.43 11.01 -2.33
N GLU A 429 -5.42 11.78 -3.42
CA GLU A 429 -6.33 11.66 -4.56
C GLU A 429 -6.13 10.29 -5.22
N ASP A 430 -6.73 9.25 -4.64
CA ASP A 430 -6.98 7.99 -5.31
C ASP A 430 -8.04 8.24 -6.41
N GLU A 431 -7.57 8.67 -7.57
CA GLU A 431 -8.36 8.84 -8.79
C GLU A 431 -9.20 7.58 -9.07
N MET A 432 -10.51 7.78 -9.12
CA MET A 432 -11.48 6.83 -9.65
C MET A 432 -11.17 6.59 -11.14
N PHE A 433 -10.60 5.43 -11.46
CA PHE A 433 -10.71 4.90 -12.81
C PHE A 433 -12.10 4.24 -12.95
N ASP A 434 -13.11 5.07 -13.20
CA ASP A 434 -14.45 4.63 -13.61
C ASP A 434 -14.36 4.17 -15.07
N SER A 435 -14.16 2.88 -15.30
CA SER A 435 -14.28 2.28 -16.63
C SER A 435 -15.76 2.10 -16.98
N ASN A 436 -16.41 3.20 -17.33
CA ASN A 436 -17.59 3.21 -18.19
C ASN A 436 -17.12 3.28 -19.65
N ASP A 437 -16.67 2.15 -20.19
CA ASP A 437 -16.57 1.96 -21.64
C ASP A 437 -17.88 1.30 -22.12
N GLU A 438 -18.88 2.16 -22.28
CA GLU A 438 -20.02 1.94 -23.17
C GLU A 438 -19.51 2.23 -24.59
N ALA A 439 -18.88 1.22 -25.21
CA ALA A 439 -18.52 1.27 -26.62
C ALA A 439 -19.79 0.99 -27.45
N ASP A 440 -20.48 2.07 -27.78
CA ASP A 440 -21.57 2.11 -28.73
C ASP A 440 -21.13 1.63 -30.12
N ASP A 441 -22.06 0.90 -30.72
CA ASP A 441 -22.09 0.42 -32.09
C ASP A 441 -21.88 1.53 -33.13
N PHE A 442 -20.70 1.63 -33.76
CA PHE A 442 -20.59 2.33 -35.03
C PHE A 442 -19.40 1.86 -35.87
N TYR A 443 -19.64 0.93 -36.79
CA TYR A 443 -19.31 1.04 -38.23
C TYR A 443 -19.64 -0.26 -38.95
N GLY A 444 -20.86 -0.32 -39.49
CA GLY A 444 -21.16 -1.11 -40.67
C GLY A 444 -21.22 -0.19 -41.88
N ARG A 445 -20.24 -0.27 -42.81
CA ARG A 445 -20.51 0.05 -44.21
C ARG A 445 -19.53 -0.65 -45.15
N GLN A 446 -20.13 -1.35 -46.10
CA GLN A 446 -19.55 -2.16 -47.17
C GLN A 446 -18.85 -1.35 -48.28
N ALA A 447 -17.87 -2.03 -48.88
CA ALA A 447 -17.60 -2.22 -50.31
C ALA A 447 -17.33 -1.00 -51.23
N ASN A 448 -16.11 -0.96 -51.77
CA ASN A 448 -15.75 -1.04 -53.20
C ASN A 448 -14.21 -0.91 -53.25
N GLY A 449 -13.45 -1.78 -53.90
CA GLY A 449 -13.44 -2.04 -55.34
C GLY A 449 -12.22 -1.32 -55.91
N GLY A 450 -11.20 -2.07 -56.35
CA GLY A 450 -9.95 -1.53 -56.87
C GLY A 450 -8.94 -2.63 -57.15
N GLU A 451 -9.11 -3.28 -58.29
CA GLU A 451 -8.07 -4.05 -58.98
C GLU A 451 -6.90 -3.12 -59.34
N GLU A 452 -5.67 -3.52 -59.06
CA GLU A 452 -4.50 -3.06 -59.79
C GLU A 452 -3.52 -4.23 -59.90
N GLU A 453 -3.51 -4.82 -61.10
CA GLU A 453 -2.39 -5.59 -61.63
C GLU A 453 -1.19 -4.66 -61.80
N SER A 454 -0.02 -5.08 -61.35
CA SER A 454 1.21 -4.88 -62.12
C SER A 454 2.26 -5.90 -61.70
N ASP A 455 2.65 -6.69 -62.69
CA ASP A 455 3.85 -7.49 -62.72
C ASP A 455 5.08 -6.60 -62.51
N GLU A 456 6.14 -7.13 -61.90
CA GLU A 456 7.49 -7.07 -62.46
C GLU A 456 8.49 -7.91 -61.65
N ASP A 457 9.15 -8.80 -62.37
CA ASP A 457 10.31 -9.58 -61.99
C ASP A 457 11.48 -8.71 -61.46
N SER A 458 12.20 -9.18 -60.44
CA SER A 458 13.67 -9.24 -60.57
C SER A 458 14.33 -10.17 -59.53
N SER A 459 14.93 -11.20 -60.10
CA SER A 459 16.18 -11.91 -59.78
C SER A 459 17.05 -11.51 -58.56
N TYR A 460 17.54 -12.57 -57.89
CA TYR A 460 18.90 -12.79 -57.36
C TYR A 460 19.49 -11.71 -56.43
N THR A 461 19.90 -12.07 -55.21
CA THR A 461 21.24 -12.64 -54.99
C THR A 461 21.34 -13.40 -53.65
N ALA A 462 22.11 -14.47 -53.69
CA ALA A 462 22.55 -15.28 -52.58
C ALA A 462 23.71 -14.62 -51.83
N SER A 463 23.73 -14.72 -50.50
CA SER A 463 24.84 -14.48 -49.55
C SER A 463 24.27 -14.85 -48.17
N GLU A 464 24.88 -15.56 -47.23
CA GLU A 464 26.20 -16.16 -47.08
C GLU A 464 26.08 -17.04 -45.81
N GLU A 465 26.31 -18.35 -45.92
CA GLU A 465 26.34 -19.24 -44.75
C GLU A 465 27.63 -19.00 -43.95
N VAL A 466 27.53 -18.32 -42.81
CA VAL A 466 28.62 -18.23 -41.84
C VAL A 466 28.70 -19.55 -41.05
N ARG A 467 29.55 -20.45 -41.54
CA ARG A 467 29.92 -21.69 -40.89
C ARG A 467 30.98 -21.39 -39.82
N VAL A 468 30.56 -21.28 -38.57
CA VAL A 468 31.48 -21.17 -37.42
C VAL A 468 32.16 -22.52 -37.21
N GLN A 469 33.46 -22.59 -37.50
CA GLN A 469 34.33 -23.68 -37.07
C GLN A 469 34.60 -23.52 -35.56
N VAL A 470 34.14 -24.50 -34.78
CA VAL A 470 34.56 -24.68 -33.39
C VAL A 470 35.91 -25.39 -33.41
N GLN A 471 36.97 -24.66 -33.06
CA GLN A 471 38.27 -25.23 -32.67
C GLN A 471 38.12 -25.89 -31.31
N SER A 472 38.39 -27.19 -31.27
CA SER A 472 38.58 -27.97 -30.05
C SER A 472 40.08 -28.15 -29.81
N ASP A 473 40.64 -27.40 -28.87
CA ASP A 473 41.96 -27.65 -28.27
C ASP A 473 41.76 -27.85 -26.77
N GLY A 474 42.05 -29.06 -26.27
CA GLY A 474 43.08 -29.32 -25.26
C GLY A 474 42.61 -29.00 -23.84
N SER A 475 42.52 -29.95 -22.91
CA SER A 475 43.66 -30.67 -22.36
C SER A 475 43.14 -31.69 -21.33
N LEU A 476 43.63 -32.92 -21.45
CA LEU A 476 43.55 -33.97 -20.43
C LEU A 476 44.82 -33.83 -19.58
N GLU A 477 44.66 -33.49 -18.31
CA GLU A 477 45.69 -33.71 -17.29
C GLU A 477 45.29 -34.96 -16.50
N ASP A 478 46.06 -36.03 -16.71
CA ASP A 478 46.17 -37.17 -15.82
C ASP A 478 46.86 -36.72 -14.53
N GLU A 479 46.20 -36.86 -13.38
CA GLU A 479 46.87 -36.93 -12.09
C GLU A 479 46.66 -38.31 -11.47
N SER A 480 47.82 -38.90 -11.17
CA SER A 480 48.10 -40.16 -10.47
C SER A 480 47.86 -40.12 -8.98
#